data_AF-A0A0F3RJS6-F1
#
_entry.id   AF-A0A0F3RJS6-F1
#
_cell.length_a   1.000
_cell.length_b   1.000
_cell.length_c   1.000
_cell.angle_alpha   90.00
_cell.angle_beta   90.00
_cell.angle_gamma   90.00
#
_symmetry.space_group_name_H-M   'P 1'
#
loop_
_entity.id
_entity.type
_entity.pdbx_description
1 polymer ?
#
loop_
_entity_poly.entity_id
_entity_poly.type
_entity_poly.pdbx_seq_one_letter_code
_entity_poly.pdbx_strand_id
1 'polypeptide(L)' 'MKKCIITVYYLIDNFCKIYQERERKRLIPSSNQRNRDGKLSLAELLTITIYFYLSPCKDFKNYYLYYLRHKYK' A
#
# COMPACT_ATOMS: atom_id res chain seq x y z
N MET A 1 -1.01 -23.12 3.73
CA MET A 1 0.13 -22.26 4.13
C MET A 1 -0.39 -20.87 4.47
N LYS A 2 -0.37 -20.47 5.75
CA LYS A 2 -0.68 -19.08 6.12
C LYS A 2 0.43 -18.20 5.53
N LYS A 3 0.14 -17.44 4.46
CA LYS A 3 1.04 -16.38 4.01
C LYS A 3 1.12 -15.38 5.18
N CYS A 4 2.31 -15.25 5.77
CA CYS A 4 2.50 -14.38 6.91
C CYS A 4 2.37 -12.93 6.42
N ILE A 5 1.28 -12.25 6.80
CA ILE A 5 1.01 -10.87 6.39
C ILE A 5 2.17 -9.93 6.73
N ILE A 6 2.86 -10.22 7.84
CA ILE A 6 4.06 -9.52 8.30
C ILE A 6 5.17 -9.60 7.25
N THR A 7 5.46 -10.78 6.72
CA THR A 7 6.49 -10.96 5.69
C THR A 7 6.14 -10.23 4.40
N VAL A 8 4.87 -10.30 3.98
CA VAL A 8 4.41 -9.58 2.78
C VAL A 8 4.54 -8.07 2.96
N TYR A 9 4.08 -7.55 4.10
CA TYR A 9 4.20 -6.13 4.43
C TYR A 9 5.67 -5.69 4.50
N TYR A 10 6.55 -6.47 5.13
CA TYR A 10 7.97 -6.18 5.21
C TYR A 10 8.63 -6.05 3.82
N LEU A 11 8.30 -6.95 2.89
CA LEU A 11 8.81 -6.88 1.52
C LEU A 11 8.30 -5.64 0.78
N ILE A 12 7.01 -5.32 0.94
CA ILE A 12 6.39 -4.14 0.34
C ILE A 12 7.01 -2.85 0.89
N ASP A 13 7.21 -2.77 2.21
CA ASP A 13 7.80 -1.59 2.85
C ASP A 13 9.23 -1.32 2.36
N ASN A 14 10.06 -2.36 2.28
CA ASN A 14 11.41 -2.22 1.72
C ASN A 14 11.39 -1.79 0.25
N PHE A 15 10.48 -2.33 -0.55
CA PHE A 15 10.28 -1.88 -1.93
C PHE A 15 9.88 -0.40 -2.00
N CYS A 16 8.90 0.02 -1.19
CA CYS A 16 8.42 1.40 -1.18
C CYS A 16 9.52 2.40 -0.81
N LYS A 17 10.40 2.06 0.14
CA LYS A 17 11.56 2.91 0.49
C LYS A 17 12.49 3.14 -0.69
N ILE A 18 12.88 2.05 -1.38
CA ILE A 18 13.75 2.13 -2.56
C ILE A 18 13.08 2.91 -3.69
N TYR A 19 11.78 2.67 -3.89
CA TYR A 19 10.98 3.36 -4.91
C TYR A 19 10.91 4.87 -4.65
N GLN A 20 10.55 5.28 -3.44
CA GLN A 20 10.42 6.69 -3.07
C GLN A 20 11.75 7.45 -3.20
N GLU A 21 12.86 6.81 -2.85
CA GLU A 21 14.19 7.41 -3.03
C GLU A 21 14.51 7.64 -4.51
N ARG A 22 14.20 6.66 -5.37
CA ARG A 22 14.41 6.78 -6.82
C ARG A 22 13.50 7.82 -7.46
N GLU A 23 12.23 7.85 -7.08
CA GLU A 23 11.27 8.83 -7.56
C GLU A 23 11.73 10.25 -7.24
N ARG A 24 12.12 10.53 -5.99
CA ARG A 24 12.64 11.84 -5.59
C ARG A 24 13.85 12.29 -6.42
N LYS A 25 14.72 11.36 -6.83
CA LYS A 25 15.90 11.65 -7.66
C LYS A 25 15.57 11.84 -9.14
N ARG A 26 14.46 11.29 -9.64
CA ARG A 26 14.04 11.36 -11.05
C ARG A 26 13.05 12.49 -11.35
N LEU A 27 12.35 12.98 -10.33
CA LEU A 27 11.41 14.08 -10.49
C LEU A 27 12.14 15.37 -10.87
N ILE A 28 11.57 16.10 -11.82
CA ILE A 28 12.06 17.42 -12.20
C ILE A 28 11.98 18.33 -10.97
N PRO A 29 13.09 19.01 -10.60
CA PRO A 29 13.07 19.91 -9.46
C PRO A 29 12.03 21.00 -9.70
N SER A 30 11.07 21.12 -8.78
CA SER A 30 10.05 22.16 -8.80
C SER A 30 10.06 22.86 -7.45
N SER A 31 10.07 24.19 -7.47
CA SER A 31 10.11 25.03 -6.28
C SER A 31 8.86 24.90 -5.39
N ASN A 32 7.75 24.37 -5.94
CA ASN A 32 6.46 24.23 -5.26
C ASN A 32 6.00 22.77 -5.13
N GLN A 33 6.89 21.85 -4.74
CA GLN A 33 6.47 20.48 -4.44
C GLN A 33 5.80 20.39 -3.06
N ARG A 34 4.54 19.98 -3.04
CA ARG A 34 3.77 19.74 -1.81
C ARG A 34 4.10 18.36 -1.24
N ASN A 35 5.19 18.27 -0.48
CA ASN A 35 5.57 17.05 0.25
C ASN A 35 4.89 17.02 1.63
N ARG A 36 3.60 16.61 1.66
CA ARG A 36 2.90 16.34 2.93
C ARG A 36 2.73 14.86 3.12
N ASP A 37 3.08 14.39 4.31
CA ASP A 37 2.83 13.02 4.70
C ASP A 37 1.33 12.79 4.86
N GLY A 38 0.84 11.73 4.21
CA GLY A 38 -0.51 11.23 4.43
C GLY A 38 -0.63 10.50 5.77
N LYS A 39 -1.86 10.26 6.21
CA LYS A 39 -2.11 9.40 7.39
C LYS A 39 -1.74 7.94 7.15
N LEU A 40 -1.68 7.53 5.89
CA LEU A 40 -1.34 6.19 5.45
C LEU A 40 -0.03 6.26 4.67
N SER A 41 0.93 5.44 5.05
CA SER A 41 2.17 5.28 4.30
C SER A 41 1.92 4.64 2.93
N LEU A 42 2.85 4.84 2.00
CA LEU A 42 2.78 4.21 0.68
C LEU A 42 2.76 2.68 0.79
N ALA A 43 3.50 2.11 1.74
CA ALA A 43 3.57 0.67 1.96
C ALA A 43 2.23 0.09 2.43
N GLU A 44 1.55 0.77 3.35
CA GLU A 44 0.21 0.39 3.80
C GLU A 44 -0.79 0.47 2.65
N LEU A 45 -0.74 1.55 1.85
CA LEU A 45 -1.62 1.72 0.70
C LEU A 45 -1.43 0.57 -0.30
N LEU A 46 -0.18 0.30 -0.68
CA LEU A 46 0.17 -0.74 -1.65
C LEU A 46 -0.25 -2.13 -1.14
N THR A 47 -0.05 -2.38 0.16
CA THR A 47 -0.47 -3.62 0.80
C THR A 47 -1.98 -3.81 0.70
N ILE A 48 -2.78 -2.80 1.10
CA ILE A 48 -4.24 -2.86 1.01
C ILE A 48 -4.68 -3.09 -0.45
N THR A 49 -4.07 -2.40 -1.41
CA THR A 49 -4.38 -2.54 -2.84
C THR A 49 -4.05 -3.94 -3.37
N ILE A 50 -2.90 -4.51 -3.01
CA ILE A 50 -2.53 -5.88 -3.42
C ILE A 50 -3.52 -6.89 -2.84
N TYR A 51 -3.86 -6.77 -1.54
CA TYR A 51 -4.84 -7.66 -0.92
C TYR A 51 -6.25 -7.47 -1.50
N PHE A 52 -6.60 -6.29 -1.98
CA PHE A 52 -7.84 -6.05 -2.72
C PHE A 52 -7.84 -6.83 -4.05
N TYR A 53 -6.79 -6.72 -4.85
CA TYR A 53 -6.70 -7.46 -6.12
C TYR A 53 -6.62 -8.98 -5.96
N LEU A 54 -6.09 -9.47 -4.85
CA LEU A 54 -6.10 -10.89 -4.51
C LEU A 54 -7.45 -11.37 -3.94
N SER A 55 -8.35 -10.45 -3.61
CA SER A 55 -9.68 -10.77 -3.11
C SER A 55 -10.64 -11.06 -4.27
N PRO A 56 -11.66 -11.92 -4.08
CA PRO A 56 -12.74 -12.11 -5.07
C PRO A 56 -13.70 -10.91 -5.19
N CYS A 57 -13.48 -9.82 -4.43
CA CYS A 57 -14.36 -8.65 -4.47
C CYS A 57 -14.22 -7.88 -5.79
N LYS A 58 -15.36 -7.56 -6.42
CA LYS A 58 -15.40 -6.79 -7.68
C LYS A 58 -15.08 -5.30 -7.49
N ASP A 59 -15.37 -4.75 -6.33
CA ASP A 59 -15.18 -3.35 -6.00
C ASP A 59 -14.60 -3.16 -4.60
N PHE A 60 -13.93 -2.03 -4.42
CA PHE A 60 -13.22 -1.72 -3.19
C PHE A 60 -14.16 -1.52 -1.99
N LYS A 61 -15.39 -1.04 -2.22
CA LYS A 61 -16.38 -0.83 -1.16
C LYS A 61 -16.76 -2.15 -0.52
N ASN A 62 -17.06 -3.16 -1.33
CA ASN A 62 -17.38 -4.51 -0.85
C ASN A 62 -16.18 -5.18 -0.16
N TYR A 63 -14.97 -4.97 -0.70
CA TYR A 63 -13.75 -5.45 -0.06
C TYR A 63 -13.55 -4.85 1.34
N TYR A 64 -13.69 -3.53 1.48
CA TYR A 64 -13.45 -2.85 2.74
C TYR A 64 -14.53 -3.18 3.79
N LEU A 65 -15.81 -3.09 3.42
CA LEU A 65 -16.92 -3.23 4.37
C LEU A 65 -17.15 -4.68 4.81
N TYR A 66 -16.98 -5.64 3.90
CA TYR A 66 -17.35 -7.03 4.15
C TYR A 66 -16.13 -7.95 4.22
N TYR A 67 -15.24 -7.92 3.24
CA TYR A 67 -14.13 -8.88 3.19
C TYR A 67 -13.09 -8.64 4.28
N LEU A 68 -12.57 -7.41 4.40
CA LEU A 68 -11.59 -7.03 5.42
C LEU A 68 -12.17 -7.18 6.84
N ARG A 69 -13.40 -6.69 7.05
CA ARG A 69 -14.05 -6.70 8.36
C ARG A 69 -14.35 -8.09 8.90
N HIS A 70 -14.66 -9.05 8.02
CA HIS A 70 -14.95 -10.43 8.43
C HIS A 70 -13.69 -11.32 8.50
N LYS A 71 -12.64 -11.01 7.75
CA LYS A 71 -11.42 -11.83 7.69
C LYS A 71 -10.51 -11.69 8.92
N TYR A 72 -10.60 -10.59 9.64
CA TYR A 72 -9.77 -10.29 10.82
C TYR A 72 -10.59 -10.02 12.10
N LYS A 73 -11.84 -10.49 12.13
CA LYS A 73 -12.58 -10.71 13.38
C LYS A 73 -12.12 -12.03 14.00
#